data_AF-A0A3D0RD06-F1
#
_entry.id   AF-A0A3D0RD06-F1
#
_cell.length_a   1.000
_cell.length_b   1.000
_cell.length_c   1.000
_cell.angle_alpha   90.00
_cell.angle_beta   90.00
_cell.angle_gamma   90.00
#
_symmetry.space_group_name_H-M   'P 1'
#
loop_
_entity.id
_entity.type
_entity.pdbx_description
1 polymer ?
#
loop_
_entity_poly.entity_id
_entity_poly.type
_entity_poly.pdbx_seq_one_letter_code
_entity_poly.pdbx_strand_id
1 'polypeptide(L)' 'MGLTGTSPLSLLLILLIIIALFGTQKLKTLGRDLGEALKHFKRALNDNHDDIPPSSKP' A
#
# COMPACT_ATOMS: atom_id res chain seq x y z
N MET A 1 26.74 10.58 13.96
CA MET A 1 25.43 11.17 13.66
C MET A 1 24.76 10.33 12.58
N GLY A 2 23.93 9.36 12.96
CA GLY A 2 23.32 8.45 11.99
C GLY A 2 22.35 7.49 12.68
N LEU A 3 21.10 7.52 12.23
CA LEU A 3 20.10 6.44 12.25
C LEU A 3 19.57 5.91 13.61
N THR A 4 19.81 6.59 14.74
CA THR A 4 19.10 6.26 16.00
C THR A 4 17.83 7.10 16.22
N GLY A 5 17.54 8.08 15.34
CA GLY A 5 16.43 9.03 15.50
C GLY A 5 15.12 8.68 14.79
N THR A 6 15.11 7.73 13.86
CA THR A 6 13.89 7.24 13.20
C THR A 6 13.71 5.77 13.51
N SER A 7 13.57 5.46 14.80
CA SER A 7 13.22 4.11 15.22
C SER A 7 11.88 3.75 14.58
N PRO A 8 11.80 2.70 13.73
CA PRO A 8 10.52 2.23 13.18
C PRO A 8 9.49 1.92 14.29
N LEU A 9 9.94 1.71 15.52
CA LEU A 9 9.09 1.51 16.70
C LEU A 9 8.26 2.74 17.06
N SER A 10 8.75 3.96 16.83
CA SER A 10 7.97 5.19 17.09
C SER A 10 6.74 5.27 16.19
N LEU A 11 6.90 4.92 14.91
CA LEU A 11 5.79 4.83 13.96
C LEU A 11 4.80 3.73 14.36
N LEU A 12 5.30 2.61 14.87
CA LEU A 12 4.49 1.48 15.34
C LEU A 12 3.65 1.87 16.58
N LEU A 13 4.21 2.62 17.52
CA LEU A 13 3.49 3.13 18.69
C LEU A 13 2.38 4.12 18.29
N ILE A 14 2.67 5.04 17.37
CA ILE A 14 1.68 5.98 16.84
C ILE A 14 0.56 5.24 16.11
N LEU A 15 0.91 4.25 15.28
CA LEU A 15 -0.05 3.40 14.58
C LEU A 15 -0.97 2.65 15.56
N LEU A 16 -0.41 2.12 16.65
CA LEU A 16 -1.18 1.45 17.71
C LEU A 16 -2.20 2.39 18.35
N ILE A 17 -1.79 3.63 18.64
CA ILE A 17 -2.68 4.65 19.22
C ILE A 17 -3.81 5.00 18.24
N ILE A 18 -3.51 5.17 16.95
CA ILE A 18 -4.53 5.41 15.92
C ILE A 18 -5.50 4.24 15.84
N ILE A 19 -5.01 3.00 15.86
CA ILE A 19 -5.86 1.80 15.86
C ILE A 19 -6.76 1.77 17.11
N ALA A 20 -6.25 2.17 18.28
CA ALA A 20 -7.01 2.20 19.53
C ALA A 20 -8.10 3.28 19.54
N LEU A 21 -7.82 4.47 18.99
CA LEU A 21 -8.77 5.59 18.89
C LEU A 21 -9.91 5.31 17.91
N PHE A 22 -9.56 4.83 16.72
CA PHE A 22 -10.53 4.61 15.64
C PHE A 22 -11.17 3.21 15.69
N GLY A 23 -10.54 2.28 16.40
CA GLY A 23 -10.90 0.87 16.40
C GLY A 23 -10.49 0.14 15.11
N THR A 24 -10.23 -1.15 15.22
CA THR A 24 -9.85 -1.99 14.06
C THR A 24 -10.96 -2.12 13.01
N GLN A 25 -12.23 -1.96 13.41
CA GLN A 25 -13.38 -2.10 12.52
C GLN A 25 -13.40 -1.01 11.44
N LYS A 26 -13.20 0.26 11.83
CA LYS A 26 -13.17 1.40 10.90
C LYS A 26 -11.95 1.31 9.97
N LEU A 27 -10.79 0.98 10.51
CA LEU A 27 -9.55 0.80 9.74
C LEU A 27 -9.67 -0.35 8.73
N LYS A 28 -10.37 -1.44 9.07
CA LYS A 28 -10.58 -2.57 8.16
C LYS A 28 -11.52 -2.22 7.00
N THR A 29 -12.59 -1.48 7.26
CA THR A 29 -13.51 -1.03 6.21
C THR A 29 -12.80 -0.04 5.27
N LEU A 30 -12.20 1.02 5.83
CA LEU A 30 -11.46 2.00 5.03
C LEU A 30 -10.27 1.38 4.29
N GLY A 31 -9.54 0.46 4.93
CA GLY A 31 -8.42 -0.24 4.32
C GLY A 31 -8.82 -1.18 3.19
N ARG A 32 -10.03 -1.76 3.23
CA ARG A 32 -10.55 -2.56 2.11
C ARG A 32 -10.86 -1.68 0.91
N ASP A 33 -11.55 -0.57 1.12
CA ASP A 33 -11.95 0.34 0.04
C ASP A 33 -10.72 0.99 -0.61
N LEU A 34 -9.78 1.46 0.21
CA LEU A 34 -8.49 2.00 -0.27
C LEU A 34 -7.62 0.93 -0.93
N GLY A 35 -7.63 -0.30 -0.39
CA GLY A 35 -6.87 -1.42 -0.93
C GLY A 35 -7.38 -1.87 -2.30
N GLU A 36 -8.69 -1.86 -2.50
CA GLU A 36 -9.31 -2.16 -3.80
C GLU A 36 -8.93 -1.08 -4.82
N ALA A 37 -9.07 0.21 -4.47
CA ALA A 37 -8.64 1.32 -5.32
C ALA A 37 -7.15 1.25 -5.70
N LEU A 38 -6.27 0.99 -4.75
CA LEU A 38 -4.82 0.81 -4.99
C LEU A 38 -4.53 -0.42 -5.86
N LYS A 39 -5.31 -1.50 -5.73
CA LYS A 39 -5.16 -2.71 -6.55
C LYS A 39 -5.50 -2.43 -8.02
N HIS A 40 -6.58 -1.68 -8.27
CA HIS A 40 -6.93 -1.23 -9.62
C HIS A 40 -5.87 -0.27 -10.19
N PHE A 41 -5.38 0.67 -9.37
CA PHE A 41 -4.31 1.58 -9.77
C PHE A 41 -3.02 0.83 -10.13
N LYS A 42 -2.59 -0.13 -9.31
CA LYS A 42 -1.40 -0.95 -9.59
C LYS A 42 -1.58 -1.80 -10.86
N ARG A 43 -2.76 -2.36 -11.08
CA ARG A 43 -3.05 -3.13 -12.31
C ARG A 43 -2.96 -2.25 -13.54
N ALA A 44 -3.57 -1.07 -13.52
CA ALA A 44 -3.49 -0.13 -14.63
C ALA A 44 -2.03 0.29 -14.91
N LEU A 45 -1.22 0.53 -13.88
CA LEU A 45 0.20 0.83 -14.06
C LEU A 45 0.99 -0.33 -14.68
N ASN A 46 0.65 -1.58 -14.36
CA ASN A 46 1.33 -2.77 -14.88
C ASN A 46 0.85 -3.17 -16.28
N ASP A 47 -0.45 -3.03 -16.60
CA ASP A 47 -0.99 -3.34 -17.95
C ASP A 47 -0.32 -2.50 -19.03
N ASN A 48 0.10 -1.26 -18.72
CA ASN A 48 0.87 -0.41 -19.64
C ASN A 48 2.28 -0.94 -19.97
N HIS A 49 2.74 -2.02 -19.32
CA HIS A 49 4.05 -2.63 -19.57
C HIS A 49 3.98 -3.91 -20.42
N ASP A 50 2.79 -4.51 -20.56
CA ASP A 50 2.60 -5.80 -21.23
C ASP A 50 2.05 -5.67 -22.68
N ASP A 51 1.77 -4.45 -23.15
CA ASP A 51 1.40 -4.15 -24.55
C ASP A 51 2.62 -4.02 -25.49
N ILE A 52 3.64 -4.88 -25.33
CA ILE A 52 4.57 -5.17 -26.43
C ILE A 52 4.08 -6.46 -27.08
N PRO A 53 3.31 -6.40 -28.18
CA PRO A 53 2.88 -7.61 -28.87
C PRO A 53 4.12 -8.44 -29.22
N PRO A 54 4.13 -9.76 -28.95
CA PRO A 54 5.26 -10.60 -29.30
C PRO A 54 5.43 -10.54 -30.81
N SER A 55 6.50 -9.86 -31.22
CA SER A 55 6.94 -9.71 -32.60
C SER A 55 6.80 -11.06 -33.30
N SER A 56 6.02 -11.02 -34.39
CA SER A 56 5.73 -12.12 -35.30
C SER A 56 6.99 -12.93 -35.61
N LYS A 57 7.00 -14.16 -35.10
CA LYS A 57 7.94 -15.23 -35.43
C LYS A 57 7.85 -15.55 -36.94
N PRO A 58 8.95 -15.56 -37.70
CA PRO A 58 9.06 -16.37 -38.91
C PRO A 58 9.29 -17.85 -38.57
#